data_AF-A0A7K3XNN8-F1
#
_entry.id   AF-A0A7K3XNN8-F1
#
_cell.length_a   1.000
_cell.length_b   1.000
_cell.length_c   1.000
_cell.angle_alpha   90.00
_cell.angle_beta   90.00
_cell.angle_gamma   90.00
#
_symmetry.space_group_name_H-M   'P 1'
#
loop_
_entity.id
_entity.type
_entity.pdbx_description
1 polymer ?
#
loop_
_entity_poly.entity_id
_entity_poly.type
_entity_poly.pdbx_seq_one_letter_code
_entity_poly.pdbx_strand_id
1 'polypeptide(L)'
;MSEHRFILEPYKGLDSRHICPGCKDKNRTFVLYIDCETGAKINPNVGRCNRLDNCGYHYPPAKYFKDNDIIFDTTTAMAPRTKTVQKPTFFMNTEILKASLQINKTVFQIGSSNNLVKFLIQQFGEKVTAELIAKYFIGSSNHWTCSSIFWQVDSQGKIRTGKVMQYNAINGHRIKEPNNRIAWEHTAIKPDNTELKQCLFGEHLLRDRIKPVAICESEKTAIIASVYLPQYIWLATGGLENLSSQKCEVLKGRKIILYPDLKAYDKWRLKAKEINEKMIGTRFLISEYLERIATEKERSEGYDIADYLLMTKPIQVPIPTPPAKVEAVIMPIVKIEPDNSIFNINELESYFDSVVLPTQIKLNAWTMINDTSFCINAEIAVLKSNAGNRIKQPSYERLLSIKQYLIDTIN
;
A
#
# COMPACT_ATOMS: atom_id res chain seq x y z
N MET A 1 25.06 -19.99 0.74
CA MET A 1 26.08 -19.23 0.00
C MET A 1 25.36 -18.13 -0.76
N SER A 2 25.84 -16.88 -0.71
CA SER A 2 25.14 -15.69 -1.23
C SER A 2 25.06 -15.70 -2.76
N GLU A 3 23.97 -15.16 -3.32
CA GLU A 3 23.73 -15.07 -4.78
C GLU A 3 24.72 -14.14 -5.52
N HIS A 4 25.52 -13.38 -4.79
CA HIS A 4 26.52 -12.45 -5.33
C HIS A 4 27.89 -12.74 -4.72
N ARG A 5 28.95 -12.72 -5.55
CA ARG A 5 30.36 -12.87 -5.13
C ARG A 5 30.80 -11.76 -4.18
N PHE A 6 30.36 -10.52 -4.43
CA PHE A 6 30.67 -9.38 -3.58
C PHE A 6 29.43 -8.93 -2.81
N ILE A 7 29.48 -8.98 -1.48
CA ILE A 7 28.37 -8.57 -0.60
C ILE A 7 28.84 -7.55 0.42
N LEU A 8 27.91 -6.79 1.01
CA LEU A 8 28.22 -5.98 2.18
C LEU A 8 28.51 -6.87 3.39
N GLU A 9 29.55 -6.54 4.15
CA GLU A 9 29.99 -7.25 5.35
C GLU A 9 28.80 -7.43 6.33
N PRO A 10 28.38 -8.69 6.60
CA PRO A 10 27.30 -8.96 7.54
C PRO A 10 27.63 -8.40 8.93
N TYR A 11 26.60 -7.92 9.64
CA TYR A 11 26.80 -7.35 10.96
C TYR A 11 27.24 -8.43 11.97
N LYS A 12 28.42 -8.25 12.56
CA LYS A 12 28.97 -9.11 13.62
C LYS A 12 29.34 -8.32 14.89
N GLY A 13 28.91 -7.06 14.99
CA GLY A 13 29.27 -6.12 16.06
C GLY A 13 30.02 -4.89 15.55
N LEU A 14 30.57 -4.11 16.47
CA LEU A 14 31.24 -2.82 16.20
C LEU A 14 32.46 -2.92 15.28
N ASP A 15 33.06 -4.10 15.14
CA ASP A 15 34.23 -4.31 14.27
C ASP A 15 33.86 -4.51 12.80
N SER A 16 32.59 -4.85 12.52
CA SER A 16 32.02 -4.92 11.16
C SER A 16 31.51 -3.56 10.66
N ARG A 17 31.91 -2.50 11.37
CA ARG A 17 31.41 -1.14 11.22
C ARG A 17 32.60 -0.21 11.24
N HIS A 18 32.78 0.55 10.17
CA HIS A 18 33.99 1.31 9.88
C HIS A 18 33.69 2.80 9.83
N ILE A 19 34.73 3.63 9.89
CA ILE A 19 34.59 5.08 9.71
C ILE A 19 34.32 5.35 8.22
N CYS A 20 33.27 6.14 7.93
CA CYS A 20 32.91 6.45 6.55
C CYS A 20 33.94 7.41 5.92
N PRO A 21 34.47 7.13 4.72
CA PRO A 21 35.36 8.06 4.02
C PRO A 21 34.72 9.41 3.70
N GLY A 22 33.40 9.41 3.43
CA GLY A 22 32.62 10.60 3.10
C GLY A 22 32.39 11.51 4.30
N CYS A 23 31.60 11.05 5.29
CA CYS A 23 31.25 11.91 6.44
C CYS A 23 32.23 11.86 7.62
N LYS A 24 33.20 10.94 7.61
CA LYS A 24 34.21 10.74 8.68
C LYS A 24 33.60 10.60 10.08
N ASP A 25 32.36 10.12 10.15
CA ASP A 25 31.62 9.96 11.39
C ASP A 25 32.31 8.92 12.29
N LYS A 26 32.63 9.33 13.52
CA LYS A 26 33.32 8.50 14.52
C LYS A 26 32.45 7.35 15.02
N ASN A 27 31.13 7.41 14.80
CA ASN A 27 30.17 6.37 15.17
C ASN A 27 30.22 5.11 14.29
N ARG A 28 31.24 4.99 13.42
CA ARG A 28 31.50 3.80 12.61
C ARG A 28 30.29 3.36 11.77
N THR A 29 29.75 4.26 10.96
CA THR A 29 28.50 4.01 10.22
C THR A 29 28.70 3.35 8.85
N PHE A 30 29.92 2.95 8.50
CA PHE A 30 30.29 2.45 7.17
C PHE A 30 30.37 0.92 7.14
N VAL A 31 29.87 0.33 6.06
CA VAL A 31 29.89 -1.13 5.82
C VAL A 31 30.69 -1.41 4.56
N LEU A 32 31.73 -2.23 4.66
CA LEU A 32 32.60 -2.58 3.54
C LEU A 32 32.01 -3.70 2.68
N TYR A 33 32.40 -3.76 1.41
CA TYR A 33 32.18 -4.94 0.59
C TYR A 33 33.26 -5.99 0.85
N ILE A 34 32.84 -7.25 0.93
CA ILE A 34 33.68 -8.44 1.05
C ILE A 34 33.48 -9.35 -0.16
N ASP A 35 34.55 -10.04 -0.56
CA ASP A 35 34.47 -11.16 -1.51
C ASP A 35 34.09 -12.44 -0.74
N CYS A 36 33.02 -13.10 -1.17
CA CYS A 36 32.51 -14.32 -0.55
C CYS A 36 33.38 -15.55 -0.79
N GLU A 37 34.23 -15.55 -1.81
CA GLU A 37 35.18 -16.64 -2.08
C GLU A 37 36.38 -16.58 -1.13
N THR A 38 36.90 -15.38 -0.87
CA THR A 38 38.13 -15.19 -0.08
C THR A 38 37.86 -14.70 1.35
N GLY A 39 36.68 -14.18 1.62
CA GLY A 39 36.34 -13.49 2.87
C GLY A 39 37.03 -12.12 3.03
N ALA A 40 37.80 -11.66 2.05
CA ALA A 40 38.60 -10.46 2.13
C ALA A 40 37.77 -9.19 1.87
N LYS A 41 38.11 -8.11 2.56
CA LYS A 41 37.58 -6.76 2.28
C LYS A 41 38.21 -6.26 0.99
N ILE A 42 37.40 -5.81 0.04
CA ILE A 42 37.87 -5.42 -1.29
C ILE A 42 38.85 -4.24 -1.22
N ASN A 43 38.46 -3.18 -0.52
CA ASN A 43 39.27 -2.00 -0.28
C ASN A 43 38.65 -1.17 0.86
N PRO A 44 39.44 -0.47 1.71
CA PRO A 44 38.93 0.34 2.81
C PRO A 44 37.91 1.43 2.43
N ASN A 45 37.87 1.85 1.17
CA ASN A 45 36.94 2.87 0.69
C ASN A 45 35.71 2.29 -0.03
N VAL A 46 35.69 0.98 -0.31
CA VAL A 46 34.65 0.30 -1.09
C VAL A 46 33.58 -0.25 -0.14
N GLY A 47 32.46 0.45 -0.08
CA GLY A 47 31.42 0.21 0.89
C GLY A 47 30.26 1.18 0.80
N ARG A 48 29.34 1.10 1.75
CA ARG A 48 28.14 1.94 1.85
C ARG A 48 28.01 2.54 3.24
N CYS A 49 27.74 3.84 3.32
CA CYS A 49 27.43 4.51 4.57
C CYS A 49 25.98 4.20 4.98
N ASN A 50 25.74 3.89 6.24
CA ASN A 50 24.38 3.67 6.76
C ASN A 50 23.55 4.96 6.84
N ARG A 51 24.19 6.14 6.82
CA ARG A 51 23.55 7.46 6.83
C ARG A 51 23.35 7.99 5.41
N LEU A 52 22.79 7.21 4.49
CA LEU A 52 22.67 7.61 3.07
C LEU A 52 21.94 8.92 2.88
N ASP A 53 20.85 9.16 3.60
CA ASP A 53 20.05 10.37 3.42
C ASP A 53 20.82 11.65 3.80
N ASN A 54 21.84 11.53 4.68
CA ASN A 54 22.67 12.66 5.10
C ASN A 54 24.03 12.70 4.37
N CYS A 55 24.66 11.55 4.15
CA CYS A 55 26.02 11.42 3.64
C CYS A 55 26.07 10.98 2.17
N GLY A 56 25.15 10.13 1.72
CA GLY A 56 25.09 9.62 0.35
C GLY A 56 26.25 8.70 -0.09
N TYR A 57 27.28 8.48 0.74
CA TYR A 57 28.47 7.75 0.31
C TYR A 57 28.17 6.26 0.03
N HIS A 58 28.33 5.86 -1.23
CA HIS A 58 28.29 4.48 -1.68
C HIS A 58 29.30 4.27 -2.82
N TYR A 59 30.30 3.44 -2.58
CA TYR A 59 31.30 3.05 -3.56
C TYR A 59 31.24 1.54 -3.79
N PRO A 60 30.51 1.07 -4.81
CA PRO A 60 30.33 -0.36 -5.05
C PRO A 60 31.55 -0.99 -5.77
N PRO A 61 31.73 -2.32 -5.67
CA PRO A 61 32.86 -3.04 -6.27
C PRO A 61 32.99 -2.81 -7.78
N ALA A 62 31.88 -2.80 -8.50
CA ALA A 62 31.87 -2.57 -9.95
C ALA A 62 32.48 -1.21 -10.33
N LYS A 63 32.24 -0.17 -9.51
CA LYS A 63 32.84 1.15 -9.72
C LYS A 63 34.33 1.13 -9.36
N TYR A 64 34.70 0.47 -8.26
CA TYR A 64 36.10 0.31 -7.87
C TYR A 64 36.95 -0.40 -8.93
N PHE A 65 36.46 -1.51 -9.47
CA PHE A 65 37.20 -2.24 -10.50
C PHE A 65 37.37 -1.40 -11.77
N LYS A 66 36.33 -0.65 -12.16
CA LYS A 66 36.39 0.28 -13.29
C LYS A 66 37.38 1.42 -13.03
N ASP A 67 37.35 2.02 -11.85
CA ASP A 67 38.19 3.18 -11.49
C ASP A 67 39.68 2.79 -11.31
N ASN A 68 40.00 1.49 -11.18
CA ASN A 68 41.37 0.98 -10.98
C ASN A 68 41.85 0.07 -12.12
N ASP A 69 41.16 0.06 -13.27
CA ASP A 69 41.48 -0.78 -14.44
C ASP A 69 41.67 -2.28 -14.11
N ILE A 70 40.93 -2.78 -13.11
CA ILE A 70 40.96 -4.18 -12.71
C ILE A 70 40.03 -4.95 -13.63
N ILE A 71 40.63 -5.66 -14.58
CA ILE A 71 39.91 -6.55 -15.50
C ILE A 71 39.46 -7.79 -14.72
N PHE A 72 38.16 -7.86 -14.43
CA PHE A 72 37.55 -9.02 -13.78
C PHE A 72 36.81 -9.86 -14.82
N ASP A 73 37.27 -11.10 -15.02
CA ASP A 73 36.72 -12.01 -16.01
C ASP A 73 35.28 -12.43 -15.63
N THR A 74 34.32 -11.85 -16.34
CA THR A 74 32.89 -12.15 -16.16
C THR A 74 32.49 -13.47 -16.82
N THR A 75 33.42 -14.20 -17.43
CA THR A 75 33.16 -15.43 -18.20
C THR A 75 33.36 -16.73 -17.45
N THR A 76 33.60 -16.70 -16.13
CA THR A 76 33.48 -17.92 -15.33
C THR A 76 32.02 -18.39 -15.37
N ALA A 77 31.79 -19.42 -16.18
CA ALA A 77 30.52 -20.09 -16.36
C ALA A 77 29.85 -20.25 -15.00
N MET A 78 28.68 -19.64 -14.85
CA MET A 78 27.82 -19.86 -13.69
C MET A 78 27.68 -21.37 -13.51
N ALA A 79 28.35 -21.92 -12.50
CA ALA A 79 28.17 -23.30 -12.11
C ALA A 79 26.66 -23.56 -12.03
N PRO A 80 26.15 -24.69 -12.57
CA PRO A 80 24.72 -24.96 -12.58
C PRO A 80 24.18 -24.76 -11.18
N ARG A 81 23.27 -23.78 -11.03
CA ARG A 81 22.64 -23.39 -9.77
C ARG A 81 22.27 -24.65 -9.00
N THR A 82 23.02 -24.98 -7.96
CA THR A 82 22.56 -25.92 -6.95
C THR A 82 21.26 -25.31 -6.44
N LYS A 83 20.13 -26.00 -6.67
CA LYS A 83 18.82 -25.56 -6.21
C LYS A 83 18.96 -25.27 -4.72
N THR A 84 19.00 -24.00 -4.36
CA THR A 84 19.00 -23.58 -2.95
C THR A 84 17.79 -24.21 -2.32
N VAL A 85 18.00 -25.07 -1.30
CA VAL A 85 16.92 -25.64 -0.51
C VAL A 85 16.06 -24.47 -0.04
N GLN A 86 14.84 -24.35 -0.56
CA GLN A 86 13.96 -23.24 -0.22
C GLN A 86 13.62 -23.36 1.25
N LYS A 87 14.08 -22.41 2.07
CA LYS A 87 13.72 -22.36 3.48
C LYS A 87 12.20 -22.20 3.60
N PRO A 88 11.54 -22.86 4.57
CA PRO A 88 10.13 -22.65 4.83
C PRO A 88 9.88 -21.17 5.16
N THR A 89 8.80 -20.62 4.62
CA THR A 89 8.41 -19.23 4.87
C THR A 89 7.81 -19.11 6.28
N PHE A 90 8.30 -18.15 7.05
CA PHE A 90 7.84 -17.85 8.40
C PHE A 90 6.57 -17.00 8.40
N PHE A 91 5.71 -17.26 9.38
CA PHE A 91 4.50 -16.48 9.66
C PHE A 91 4.38 -16.26 11.16
N MET A 92 3.91 -15.09 11.56
CA MET A 92 3.61 -14.79 12.96
C MET A 92 2.34 -15.51 13.41
N ASN A 93 2.27 -15.83 14.71
CA ASN A 93 1.05 -16.37 15.30
C ASN A 93 -0.05 -15.29 15.38
N THR A 94 -1.25 -15.64 14.93
CA THR A 94 -2.45 -14.79 14.98
C THR A 94 -2.79 -14.30 16.38
N GLU A 95 -2.49 -15.08 17.43
CA GLU A 95 -2.77 -14.68 18.81
C GLU A 95 -1.95 -13.46 19.25
N ILE A 96 -0.73 -13.28 18.71
CA ILE A 96 0.10 -12.09 18.99
C ILE A 96 -0.57 -10.83 18.41
N LEU A 97 -1.05 -10.93 17.17
CA LEU A 97 -1.79 -9.84 16.54
C LEU A 97 -3.04 -9.51 17.34
N LYS A 98 -3.89 -10.51 17.63
CA LYS A 98 -5.14 -10.32 18.39
C LYS A 98 -4.90 -9.67 19.75
N ALA A 99 -3.90 -10.16 20.50
CA ALA A 99 -3.54 -9.58 21.79
C ALA A 99 -3.11 -8.11 21.66
N SER A 100 -2.34 -7.77 20.62
CA SER A 100 -1.88 -6.40 20.39
C SER A 100 -3.00 -5.40 20.03
N LEU A 101 -4.12 -5.89 19.47
CA LEU A 101 -5.27 -5.06 19.10
C LEU A 101 -6.09 -4.61 20.32
N GLN A 102 -5.92 -5.25 21.47
CA GLN A 102 -6.63 -4.92 22.72
C GLN A 102 -8.15 -4.80 22.53
N ILE A 103 -8.75 -5.75 21.80
CA ILE A 103 -10.15 -5.74 21.35
C ILE A 103 -11.21 -5.61 22.48
N ASN A 104 -10.82 -5.89 23.71
CA ASN A 104 -11.65 -5.79 24.90
C ASN A 104 -11.61 -4.40 25.57
N LYS A 105 -10.85 -3.45 25.02
CA LYS A 105 -10.72 -2.08 25.53
C LYS A 105 -11.42 -1.06 24.63
N THR A 106 -11.84 0.05 25.23
CA THR A 106 -12.33 1.20 24.46
C THR A 106 -11.18 1.87 23.71
N VAL A 107 -11.49 2.60 22.65
CA VAL A 107 -10.46 3.31 21.85
C VAL A 107 -9.68 4.31 22.71
N PHE A 108 -10.34 4.98 23.66
CA PHE A 108 -9.66 5.85 24.64
C PHE A 108 -8.66 5.09 25.52
N GLN A 109 -9.05 3.91 26.02
CA GLN A 109 -8.15 3.06 26.82
C GLN A 109 -6.95 2.56 25.99
N ILE A 110 -7.16 2.23 24.71
CA ILE A 110 -6.07 1.91 23.78
C ILE A 110 -5.16 3.12 23.63
N GLY A 111 -5.72 4.31 23.40
CA GLY A 111 -4.99 5.58 23.25
C GLY A 111 -4.12 5.92 24.47
N SER A 112 -4.54 5.58 25.68
CA SER A 112 -3.71 5.73 26.90
C SER A 112 -2.42 4.92 26.87
N SER A 113 -2.36 3.87 26.04
CA SER A 113 -1.21 2.97 25.87
C SER A 113 -0.66 2.95 24.44
N ASN A 114 -1.06 3.89 23.58
CA ASN A 114 -0.63 3.94 22.18
C ASN A 114 -0.71 5.38 21.66
N ASN A 115 0.45 6.02 21.53
CA ASN A 115 0.52 7.45 21.18
C ASN A 115 -0.01 7.75 19.79
N LEU A 116 0.10 6.82 18.83
CA LEU A 116 -0.51 6.99 17.51
C LEU A 116 -2.03 6.99 17.62
N VAL A 117 -2.60 6.04 18.37
CA VAL A 117 -4.06 5.98 18.57
C VAL A 117 -4.54 7.24 19.28
N LYS A 118 -3.83 7.71 20.31
CA LYS A 118 -4.13 8.99 20.98
C LYS A 118 -4.14 10.16 20.00
N PHE A 119 -3.15 10.25 19.12
CA PHE A 119 -3.10 11.26 18.07
C PHE A 119 -4.29 11.13 17.10
N LEU A 120 -4.61 9.92 16.64
CA LEU A 120 -5.75 9.70 15.72
C LEU A 120 -7.10 10.08 16.36
N ILE A 121 -7.30 9.82 17.66
CA ILE A 121 -8.50 10.27 18.39
C ILE A 121 -8.60 11.80 18.37
N GLN A 122 -7.48 12.51 18.58
CA GLN A 122 -7.47 13.97 18.54
C GLN A 122 -7.81 14.52 17.16
N GLN A 123 -7.35 13.86 16.09
CA GLN A 123 -7.60 14.31 14.71
C GLN A 123 -8.98 13.95 14.19
N PHE A 124 -9.49 12.74 14.50
CA PHE A 124 -10.67 12.17 13.83
C PHE A 124 -11.79 11.74 14.77
N GLY A 125 -11.58 11.82 16.08
CA GLY A 125 -12.52 11.32 17.08
C GLY A 125 -12.51 9.80 17.24
N GLU A 126 -13.31 9.33 18.20
CA GLU A 126 -13.32 7.94 18.64
C GLU A 126 -13.78 6.97 17.54
N LYS A 127 -14.91 7.27 16.90
CA LYS A 127 -15.55 6.37 15.93
C LYS A 127 -14.64 6.08 14.74
N VAL A 128 -14.11 7.12 14.10
CA VAL A 128 -13.22 6.97 12.95
C VAL A 128 -11.94 6.24 13.37
N THR A 129 -11.41 6.53 14.55
CA THR A 129 -10.21 5.84 15.05
C THR A 129 -10.46 4.34 15.29
N ALA A 130 -11.63 3.96 15.81
CA ALA A 130 -12.02 2.56 15.96
C ALA A 130 -12.00 1.83 14.60
N GLU A 131 -12.59 2.46 13.58
CA GLU A 131 -12.64 1.93 12.21
C GLU A 131 -11.23 1.78 11.62
N LEU A 132 -10.34 2.75 11.85
CA LEU A 132 -8.95 2.69 11.40
C LEU A 132 -8.16 1.57 12.08
N ILE A 133 -8.32 1.38 13.40
CA ILE A 133 -7.69 0.28 14.15
C ILE A 133 -8.12 -1.06 13.57
N ALA A 134 -9.42 -1.25 13.34
CA ALA A 134 -9.96 -2.48 12.78
C ALA A 134 -9.51 -2.71 11.32
N LYS A 135 -9.51 -1.65 10.49
CA LYS A 135 -9.17 -1.72 9.08
C LYS A 135 -7.70 -2.06 8.84
N TYR A 136 -6.79 -1.42 9.58
CA TYR A 136 -5.35 -1.58 9.37
C TYR A 136 -4.65 -2.47 10.38
N PHE A 137 -5.40 -3.04 11.33
CA PHE A 137 -4.85 -3.80 12.45
C PHE A 137 -3.78 -2.98 13.19
N ILE A 138 -4.15 -1.82 13.72
CA ILE A 138 -3.21 -0.98 14.47
C ILE A 138 -3.02 -1.61 15.86
N GLY A 139 -1.87 -2.25 16.09
CA GLY A 139 -1.55 -2.87 17.37
C GLY A 139 -0.88 -1.91 18.36
N SER A 140 -0.81 -2.33 19.62
CA SER A 140 -0.06 -1.65 20.68
C SER A 140 1.04 -2.57 21.20
N SER A 141 2.21 -2.01 21.51
CA SER A 141 3.35 -2.75 22.05
C SER A 141 3.89 -2.10 23.31
N ASN A 142 4.41 -2.95 24.20
CA ASN A 142 5.12 -2.54 25.40
C ASN A 142 6.64 -2.46 25.19
N HIS A 143 7.13 -2.70 23.95
CA HIS A 143 8.56 -2.59 23.64
C HIS A 143 9.12 -1.20 23.99
N TRP A 144 8.33 -0.16 23.70
CA TRP A 144 8.46 1.15 24.32
C TRP A 144 7.12 1.63 24.86
N THR A 145 7.16 2.50 25.88
CA THR A 145 5.95 3.08 26.46
C THR A 145 5.09 3.75 25.37
N CYS A 146 3.84 3.30 25.26
CA CYS A 146 2.87 3.81 24.29
C CYS A 146 3.27 3.65 22.81
N SER A 147 3.96 2.58 22.46
CA SER A 147 4.34 2.27 21.07
C SER A 147 3.25 1.55 20.28
N SER A 148 3.29 1.71 18.96
CA SER A 148 2.32 1.16 18.02
C SER A 148 2.96 0.02 17.21
N ILE A 149 2.17 -0.94 16.80
CA ILE A 149 2.57 -2.00 15.87
C ILE A 149 1.82 -1.82 14.55
N PHE A 150 2.58 -1.79 13.45
CA PHE A 150 2.04 -1.89 12.09
C PHE A 150 2.20 -3.32 11.60
N TRP A 151 1.09 -4.06 11.55
CA TRP A 151 1.08 -5.44 11.06
C TRP A 151 1.14 -5.49 9.53
N GLN A 152 2.07 -6.28 9.01
CA GLN A 152 2.13 -6.67 7.60
C GLN A 152 1.37 -7.99 7.44
N VAL A 153 0.14 -7.88 6.94
CA VAL A 153 -0.73 -9.03 6.66
C VAL A 153 -0.93 -9.10 5.15
N ASP A 154 -0.63 -10.25 4.56
CA ASP A 154 -0.70 -10.41 3.10
C ASP A 154 -2.15 -10.56 2.60
N SER A 155 -2.31 -10.60 1.28
CA SER A 155 -3.63 -10.76 0.63
C SER A 155 -4.34 -12.08 0.97
N GLN A 156 -3.64 -13.07 1.52
CA GLN A 156 -4.19 -14.35 1.97
C GLN A 156 -4.54 -14.33 3.48
N GLY A 157 -4.34 -13.21 4.16
CA GLY A 157 -4.59 -13.07 5.60
C GLY A 157 -3.49 -13.66 6.48
N LYS A 158 -2.31 -13.97 5.93
CA LYS A 158 -1.18 -14.48 6.71
C LYS A 158 -0.33 -13.33 7.24
N ILE A 159 0.04 -13.41 8.51
CA ILE A 159 0.80 -12.35 9.19
C ILE A 159 2.28 -12.56 8.91
N ARG A 160 2.87 -11.64 8.15
CA ARG A 160 4.29 -11.67 7.77
C ARG A 160 5.18 -11.15 8.88
N THR A 161 4.83 -10.01 9.46
CA THR A 161 5.56 -9.42 10.59
C THR A 161 4.77 -8.26 11.22
N GLY A 162 5.25 -7.72 12.35
CA GLY A 162 4.80 -6.47 12.95
C GLY A 162 5.98 -5.51 13.12
N LYS A 163 5.83 -4.28 12.63
CA LYS A 163 6.82 -3.21 12.80
C LYS A 163 6.42 -2.34 13.98
N VAL A 164 7.24 -2.31 15.01
CA VAL A 164 7.00 -1.51 16.21
C VAL A 164 7.61 -0.13 16.03
N MET A 165 6.83 0.91 16.30
CA MET A 165 7.25 2.30 16.20
C MET A 165 6.68 3.16 17.32
N GLN A 166 7.43 4.17 17.73
CA GLN A 166 6.97 5.13 18.74
C GLN A 166 6.75 6.52 18.15
N TYR A 167 5.64 7.13 18.55
CA TYR A 167 5.21 8.44 18.11
C TYR A 167 5.08 9.40 19.29
N ASN A 168 5.22 10.69 19.01
CA ASN A 168 4.84 11.75 19.93
C ASN A 168 3.31 11.88 19.94
N ALA A 169 2.72 11.91 21.15
CA ALA A 169 1.28 11.90 21.33
C ALA A 169 0.57 13.20 20.92
N ILE A 170 1.29 14.31 20.77
CA ILE A 170 0.73 15.64 20.50
C ILE A 170 0.76 15.91 19.00
N ASN A 171 1.94 15.78 18.37
CA ASN A 171 2.14 16.15 16.97
C ASN A 171 2.17 14.95 16.01
N GLY A 172 2.10 13.71 16.52
CA GLY A 172 2.08 12.51 15.68
C GLY A 172 3.39 12.25 14.92
N HIS A 173 4.48 12.98 15.21
CA HIS A 173 5.78 12.71 14.60
C HIS A 173 6.45 11.48 15.23
N ARG A 174 7.16 10.71 14.40
CA ARG A 174 7.97 9.58 14.86
C ARG A 174 9.10 10.08 15.75
N ILE A 175 9.30 9.44 16.90
CA ILE A 175 10.43 9.72 17.77
C ILE A 175 11.67 9.03 17.20
N LYS A 176 12.67 9.81 16.76
CA LYS A 176 13.93 9.32 16.17
C LYS A 176 15.11 9.31 17.16
N GLU A 177 14.99 10.06 18.25
CA GLU A 177 16.06 10.28 19.25
C GLU A 177 15.69 9.71 20.64
N PRO A 178 16.68 9.33 21.47
CA PRO A 178 18.13 9.34 21.21
C PRO A 178 18.62 8.19 20.31
N ASN A 179 17.77 7.20 20.05
CA ASN A 179 18.02 6.09 19.12
C ASN A 179 16.78 5.87 18.27
N ASN A 180 16.98 5.35 17.05
CA ASN A 180 15.89 5.06 16.14
C ASN A 180 14.91 4.05 16.76
N ARG A 181 13.70 4.50 17.13
CA ARG A 181 12.69 3.69 17.81
C ARG A 181 11.88 2.85 16.82
N ILE A 182 12.57 1.94 16.13
CA ILE A 182 11.98 0.95 15.23
C ILE A 182 12.45 -0.45 15.69
N ALA A 183 11.50 -1.33 15.96
CA ALA A 183 11.76 -2.73 16.25
C ALA A 183 10.84 -3.61 15.41
N TRP A 184 11.12 -4.91 15.37
CA TRP A 184 10.32 -5.87 14.63
C TRP A 184 9.93 -7.04 15.51
N GLU A 185 8.62 -7.34 15.56
CA GLU A 185 8.06 -8.41 16.40
C GLU A 185 8.65 -9.80 16.05
N HIS A 186 9.04 -10.00 14.79
CA HIS A 186 9.60 -11.29 14.36
C HIS A 186 11.02 -11.53 14.91
N THR A 187 11.76 -10.50 15.33
CA THR A 187 13.18 -10.62 15.71
C THR A 187 13.39 -11.57 16.89
N ALA A 188 12.45 -11.62 17.84
CA ALA A 188 12.56 -12.48 19.02
C ALA A 188 12.06 -13.91 18.82
N ILE A 189 11.24 -14.17 17.79
CA ILE A 189 10.49 -15.42 17.66
C ILE A 189 10.73 -16.18 16.35
N LYS A 190 11.37 -15.56 15.36
CA LYS A 190 11.63 -16.18 14.06
C LYS A 190 12.75 -17.23 14.17
N PRO A 191 12.54 -18.50 13.79
CA PRO A 191 13.60 -19.50 13.76
C PRO A 191 14.63 -19.24 12.65
N ASP A 192 15.90 -19.58 12.89
CA ASP A 192 17.02 -19.35 11.94
C ASP A 192 16.88 -20.08 10.59
N ASN A 193 16.20 -21.23 10.61
CA ASN A 193 15.96 -22.06 9.42
C ASN A 193 14.73 -21.63 8.59
N THR A 194 14.15 -20.46 8.89
CA THR A 194 13.00 -19.93 8.15
C THR A 194 13.34 -18.66 7.39
N GLU A 195 12.59 -18.39 6.32
CA GLU A 195 12.69 -17.15 5.55
C GLU A 195 11.55 -16.19 5.91
N LEU A 196 11.87 -14.92 6.15
CA LEU A 196 10.88 -13.86 6.32
C LEU A 196 10.56 -13.25 4.97
N LYS A 197 9.27 -13.23 4.59
CA LYS A 197 8.79 -12.52 3.40
C LYS A 197 7.90 -11.37 3.81
N GLN A 198 8.46 -10.15 3.80
CA GLN A 198 7.71 -8.94 4.09
C GLN A 198 6.77 -8.59 2.93
N CYS A 199 5.61 -8.04 3.27
CA CYS A 199 4.57 -7.62 2.32
C CYS A 199 4.28 -6.11 2.51
N LEU A 200 3.43 -5.54 1.66
CA LEU A 200 3.02 -4.13 1.84
C LEU A 200 2.15 -3.99 3.09
N PHE A 201 2.25 -2.87 3.79
CA PHE A 201 1.30 -2.55 4.84
C PHE A 201 -0.07 -2.25 4.20
N GLY A 202 -1.14 -2.83 4.75
CA GLY A 202 -2.48 -2.74 4.17
C GLY A 202 -2.77 -3.72 3.04
N GLU A 203 -1.84 -4.64 2.69
CA GLU A 203 -2.00 -5.57 1.57
C GLU A 203 -3.26 -6.46 1.70
N HIS A 204 -3.64 -6.82 2.92
CA HIS A 204 -4.89 -7.54 3.22
C HIS A 204 -6.16 -6.82 2.74
N LEU A 205 -6.10 -5.50 2.50
CA LEU A 205 -7.20 -4.71 1.96
C LEU A 205 -7.41 -4.92 0.45
N LEU A 206 -6.45 -5.51 -0.26
CA LEU A 206 -6.54 -5.81 -1.71
C LEU A 206 -7.57 -6.89 -2.06
N ARG A 207 -8.29 -7.43 -1.07
CA ARG A 207 -9.51 -8.22 -1.31
C ARG A 207 -10.54 -7.43 -2.12
N ASP A 208 -10.61 -6.11 -1.92
CA ASP A 208 -11.35 -5.22 -2.82
C ASP A 208 -10.58 -5.08 -4.13
N ARG A 209 -11.15 -5.69 -5.19
CA ARG A 209 -10.58 -5.74 -6.54
C ARG A 209 -10.94 -4.53 -7.41
N ILE A 210 -11.85 -3.68 -6.96
CA ILE A 210 -12.38 -2.58 -7.75
C ILE A 210 -11.66 -1.28 -7.42
N LYS A 211 -11.45 -0.98 -6.13
CA LYS A 211 -10.87 0.31 -5.73
C LYS A 211 -9.44 0.50 -6.27
N PRO A 212 -9.10 1.69 -6.78
CA PRO A 212 -7.74 2.03 -7.16
C PRO A 212 -6.80 1.99 -5.95
N VAL A 213 -5.52 1.73 -6.20
CA VAL A 213 -4.51 1.61 -5.14
C VAL A 213 -3.64 2.87 -5.09
N ALA A 214 -3.47 3.42 -3.90
CA ALA A 214 -2.53 4.47 -3.60
C ALA A 214 -1.43 3.94 -2.66
N ILE A 215 -0.16 4.31 -2.91
CA ILE A 215 0.97 3.87 -2.09
C ILE A 215 1.78 5.06 -1.61
N CYS A 216 2.04 5.14 -0.31
CA CYS A 216 2.94 6.11 0.30
C CYS A 216 4.09 5.41 1.05
N GLU A 217 5.05 6.18 1.57
CA GLU A 217 6.20 5.62 2.27
C GLU A 217 5.80 5.01 3.63
N SER A 218 5.11 5.79 4.46
CA SER A 218 4.87 5.45 5.87
C SER A 218 3.47 4.88 6.11
N GLU A 219 3.39 3.98 7.09
CA GLU A 219 2.14 3.34 7.51
C GLU A 219 1.17 4.36 8.12
N LYS A 220 1.66 5.34 8.89
CA LYS A 220 0.86 6.45 9.44
C LYS A 220 0.19 7.25 8.32
N THR A 221 0.96 7.56 7.27
CA THR A 221 0.48 8.35 6.12
C THR A 221 -0.65 7.60 5.41
N ALA A 222 -0.53 6.29 5.19
CA ALA A 222 -1.58 5.47 4.59
C ALA A 222 -2.87 5.45 5.42
N ILE A 223 -2.74 5.35 6.75
CA ILE A 223 -3.88 5.38 7.68
C ILE A 223 -4.62 6.71 7.56
N ILE A 224 -3.91 7.83 7.71
CA ILE A 224 -4.48 9.19 7.65
C ILE A 224 -5.11 9.44 6.29
N ALA A 225 -4.37 9.17 5.21
CA ALA A 225 -4.85 9.43 3.85
C ALA A 225 -6.11 8.63 3.52
N SER A 226 -6.32 7.46 4.13
CA SER A 226 -7.52 6.67 3.92
C SER A 226 -8.80 7.26 4.51
N VAL A 227 -8.69 8.22 5.43
CA VAL A 227 -9.83 8.99 5.96
C VAL A 227 -10.25 10.06 4.94
N TYR A 228 -9.28 10.78 4.39
CA TYR A 228 -9.54 11.90 3.48
C TYR A 228 -9.84 11.45 2.04
N LEU A 229 -9.22 10.34 1.62
CA LEU A 229 -9.31 9.81 0.27
C LEU A 229 -9.78 8.34 0.30
N PRO A 230 -11.03 8.07 0.77
CA PRO A 230 -11.56 6.72 0.98
C PRO A 230 -11.87 5.96 -0.33
N GLN A 231 -11.81 6.65 -1.47
CA GLN A 231 -11.93 6.05 -2.80
C GLN A 231 -10.71 5.17 -3.16
N TYR A 232 -9.57 5.35 -2.49
CA TYR A 232 -8.38 4.52 -2.69
C TYR A 232 -8.22 3.45 -1.60
N ILE A 233 -7.62 2.33 -1.98
CA ILE A 233 -6.94 1.44 -1.02
C ILE A 233 -5.55 2.02 -0.78
N TRP A 234 -5.27 2.42 0.46
CA TRP A 234 -3.98 2.97 0.84
C TRP A 234 -3.06 1.87 1.37
N LEU A 235 -1.89 1.76 0.75
CA LEU A 235 -0.82 0.86 1.17
C LEU A 235 0.42 1.67 1.55
N ALA A 236 1.31 1.07 2.32
CA ALA A 236 2.62 1.65 2.59
C ALA A 236 3.76 0.66 2.36
N THR A 237 4.89 1.16 1.85
CA THR A 237 6.12 0.37 1.67
C THR A 237 6.87 0.16 2.99
N GLY A 238 6.60 1.01 3.98
CA GLY A 238 7.21 0.98 5.31
C GLY A 238 8.64 1.54 5.32
N GLY A 239 8.99 2.34 4.31
CA GLY A 239 10.28 3.05 4.23
C GLY A 239 10.70 3.33 2.78
N LEU A 240 11.49 4.40 2.61
CA LEU A 240 11.93 4.93 1.31
C LEU A 240 12.49 3.88 0.33
N GLU A 241 13.26 2.93 0.86
CA GLU A 241 13.98 1.89 0.08
C GLU A 241 13.11 0.66 -0.24
N ASN A 242 11.91 0.56 0.32
CA ASN A 242 11.13 -0.68 0.30
C ASN A 242 10.20 -0.83 -0.90
N LEU A 243 10.18 0.14 -1.82
CA LEU A 243 9.45 0.03 -3.08
C LEU A 243 10.20 -0.90 -4.04
N SER A 244 9.66 -2.09 -4.30
CA SER A 244 10.27 -3.09 -5.19
C SER A 244 9.23 -3.86 -5.99
N SER A 245 9.62 -4.35 -7.17
CA SER A 245 8.75 -5.16 -8.03
C SER A 245 8.25 -6.42 -7.31
N GLN A 246 9.08 -7.07 -6.51
CA GLN A 246 8.70 -8.27 -5.75
C GLN A 246 7.54 -8.02 -4.78
N LYS A 247 7.59 -6.91 -4.02
CA LYS A 247 6.49 -6.54 -3.10
C LYS A 247 5.25 -6.06 -3.86
N CYS A 248 5.46 -5.52 -5.06
CA CYS A 248 4.38 -5.02 -5.91
C CYS A 248 3.69 -6.11 -6.74
N GLU A 249 4.18 -7.36 -6.80
CA GLU A 249 3.60 -8.43 -7.62
C GLU A 249 2.10 -8.65 -7.34
N VAL A 250 1.68 -8.49 -6.08
CA VAL A 250 0.27 -8.59 -5.65
C VAL A 250 -0.66 -7.55 -6.31
N LEU A 251 -0.09 -6.51 -6.92
CA LEU A 251 -0.80 -5.41 -7.57
C LEU A 251 -0.96 -5.60 -9.08
N LYS A 252 -0.59 -6.78 -9.60
CA LYS A 252 -0.61 -7.06 -11.04
C LYS A 252 -1.98 -6.79 -11.66
N GLY A 253 -1.97 -6.09 -12.80
CA GLY A 253 -3.19 -5.74 -13.53
C GLY A 253 -3.99 -4.57 -12.93
N ARG A 254 -3.48 -3.91 -11.88
CA ARG A 254 -4.12 -2.73 -11.28
C ARG A 254 -3.48 -1.43 -11.78
N LYS A 255 -4.21 -0.34 -11.60
CA LYS A 255 -3.69 1.03 -11.70
C LYS A 255 -3.31 1.50 -10.31
N ILE A 256 -2.06 1.90 -10.15
CA ILE A 256 -1.46 2.29 -8.86
C ILE A 256 -0.96 3.72 -8.96
N ILE A 257 -1.22 4.53 -7.94
CA ILE A 257 -0.69 5.89 -7.81
C ILE A 257 0.25 5.93 -6.62
N LEU A 258 1.50 6.30 -6.87
CA LEU A 258 2.52 6.50 -5.86
C LEU A 258 2.46 7.95 -5.36
N TYR A 259 2.43 8.13 -4.06
CA TYR A 259 2.49 9.40 -3.35
C TYR A 259 3.78 9.45 -2.53
N PRO A 260 4.93 9.77 -3.16
CA PRO A 260 6.20 9.90 -2.46
C PRO A 260 6.21 11.14 -1.57
N ASP A 261 6.95 11.08 -0.47
CA ASP A 261 7.32 12.25 0.32
C ASP A 261 8.16 13.21 -0.54
N LEU A 262 8.21 14.51 -0.20
CA LEU A 262 8.90 15.53 -1.02
C LEU A 262 10.39 15.22 -1.29
N LYS A 263 11.07 14.55 -0.36
CA LYS A 263 12.49 14.15 -0.54
C LYS A 263 12.66 12.82 -1.29
N ALA A 264 11.57 12.13 -1.60
CA ALA A 264 11.55 10.79 -2.18
C ALA A 264 11.17 10.79 -3.67
N TYR A 265 10.67 11.91 -4.20
CA TYR A 265 10.04 11.98 -5.52
C TYR A 265 10.89 11.40 -6.65
N ASP A 266 12.10 11.92 -6.88
CA ASP A 266 12.95 11.48 -8.00
C ASP A 266 13.32 10.00 -7.91
N LYS A 267 13.62 9.55 -6.69
CA LYS A 267 13.95 8.15 -6.42
C LYS A 267 12.77 7.23 -6.75
N TRP A 268 11.58 7.58 -6.28
CA TRP A 268 10.37 6.80 -6.54
C TRP A 268 9.95 6.88 -8.00
N ARG A 269 10.22 8.00 -8.68
CA ARG A 269 10.00 8.15 -10.13
C ARG A 269 10.84 7.16 -10.92
N LEU A 270 12.12 7.05 -10.59
CA LEU A 270 13.02 6.07 -11.21
C LEU A 270 12.58 4.64 -10.90
N LYS A 271 12.21 4.34 -9.65
CA LYS A 271 11.69 3.02 -9.27
C LYS A 271 10.39 2.67 -9.97
N ALA A 272 9.47 3.62 -10.14
CA ALA A 272 8.22 3.40 -10.85
C ALA A 272 8.46 3.01 -12.31
N LYS A 273 9.44 3.66 -12.98
CA LYS A 273 9.85 3.28 -14.35
C LYS A 273 10.38 1.84 -14.38
N GLU A 274 11.32 1.50 -13.50
CA GLU A 274 11.88 0.15 -13.39
C GLU A 274 10.80 -0.92 -13.16
N ILE A 275 9.82 -0.63 -12.29
CA ILE A 275 8.73 -1.57 -11.97
C ILE A 275 7.77 -1.71 -13.15
N ASN A 276 7.42 -0.61 -13.83
CA ASN A 276 6.56 -0.64 -15.02
C ASN A 276 7.18 -1.47 -16.16
N GLU A 277 8.49 -1.39 -16.36
CA GLU A 277 9.21 -2.21 -17.35
C GLU A 277 9.15 -3.70 -17.01
N LYS A 278 9.21 -4.05 -15.72
CA LYS A 278 9.17 -5.44 -15.24
C LYS A 278 7.77 -6.03 -15.17
N MET A 279 6.76 -5.21 -14.88
CA MET A 279 5.39 -5.64 -14.60
C MET A 279 4.43 -5.30 -15.74
N ILE A 280 4.57 -6.00 -16.86
CA ILE A 280 3.72 -5.82 -18.05
C ILE A 280 2.23 -5.94 -17.66
N GLY A 281 1.42 -4.97 -18.09
CA GLY A 281 -0.01 -4.89 -17.79
C GLY A 281 -0.37 -4.25 -16.45
N THR A 282 0.63 -3.82 -15.65
CA THR A 282 0.43 -3.09 -14.40
C THR A 282 0.92 -1.67 -14.57
N ARG A 283 0.13 -0.67 -14.13
CA ARG A 283 0.47 0.74 -14.36
C ARG A 283 0.73 1.47 -13.04
N PHE A 284 1.99 1.77 -12.78
CA PHE A 284 2.44 2.65 -11.70
C PHE A 284 2.55 4.08 -12.22
N LEU A 285 1.72 4.96 -11.67
CA LEU A 285 1.78 6.40 -11.84
C LEU A 285 2.43 7.03 -10.62
N ILE A 286 3.11 8.16 -10.81
CA ILE A 286 3.63 8.96 -9.70
C ILE A 286 2.82 10.25 -9.59
N SER A 287 2.41 10.60 -8.39
CA SER A 287 1.71 11.85 -8.10
C SER A 287 2.72 12.99 -8.05
N GLU A 288 2.49 14.01 -8.87
CA GLU A 288 3.23 15.28 -8.86
C GLU A 288 2.58 16.32 -7.93
N TYR A 289 1.50 15.95 -7.24
CA TYR A 289 0.70 16.89 -6.47
C TYR A 289 1.53 17.64 -5.43
N LEU A 290 2.28 16.93 -4.59
CA LEU A 290 3.15 17.53 -3.56
C LEU A 290 4.24 18.40 -4.18
N GLU A 291 4.88 17.91 -5.24
CA GLU A 291 5.90 18.65 -6.00
C GLU A 291 5.40 19.96 -6.61
N ARG A 292 4.09 20.12 -6.84
CA ARG A 292 3.55 21.35 -7.43
C ARG A 292 3.14 22.38 -6.39
N ILE A 293 2.71 21.95 -5.21
CA ILE A 293 2.15 22.83 -4.18
C ILE A 293 3.13 23.18 -3.07
N ALA A 294 4.20 22.39 -2.90
CA ALA A 294 5.09 22.53 -1.76
C ALA A 294 5.97 23.79 -1.82
N THR A 295 6.04 24.49 -0.70
CA THR A 295 6.99 25.57 -0.48
C THR A 295 8.40 25.03 -0.22
N GLU A 296 9.42 25.87 -0.36
CA GLU A 296 10.82 25.46 -0.12
C GLU A 296 11.04 24.97 1.33
N LYS A 297 10.35 25.58 2.29
CA LYS A 297 10.40 25.14 3.69
C LYS A 297 9.85 23.72 3.84
N GLU A 298 8.67 23.44 3.28
CA GLU A 298 8.03 22.11 3.36
C GLU A 298 8.88 21.02 2.67
N ARG A 299 9.54 21.37 1.57
CA ARG A 299 10.52 20.48 0.91
C ARG A 299 11.71 20.17 1.81
N SER A 300 12.26 21.20 2.45
CA SER A 300 13.38 21.04 3.39
C SER A 300 13.00 20.19 4.61
N GLU A 301 11.75 20.25 5.06
CA GLU A 301 11.20 19.43 6.14
C GLU A 301 10.81 18.02 5.68
N GLY A 302 10.55 17.85 4.38
CA GLY A 302 10.24 16.56 3.74
C GLY A 302 8.81 16.11 3.98
N TYR A 303 7.84 17.00 3.78
CA TYR A 303 6.43 16.70 4.04
C TYR A 303 5.91 15.54 3.18
N ASP A 304 4.96 14.81 3.76
CA ASP A 304 4.20 13.76 3.10
C ASP A 304 2.77 14.22 2.79
N ILE A 305 1.98 13.38 2.11
CA ILE A 305 0.60 13.73 1.77
C ILE A 305 -0.30 13.89 3.01
N ALA A 306 -0.01 13.20 4.11
CA ALA A 306 -0.79 13.31 5.34
C ALA A 306 -0.59 14.67 6.01
N ASP A 307 0.60 15.26 5.94
CA ASP A 307 0.85 16.60 6.48
C ASP A 307 -0.07 17.64 5.82
N TYR A 308 -0.23 17.61 4.49
CA TYR A 308 -1.16 18.48 3.77
C TYR A 308 -2.63 18.15 4.06
N LEU A 309 -2.99 16.87 4.17
CA LEU A 309 -4.37 16.46 4.46
C LEU A 309 -4.81 16.92 5.85
N LEU A 310 -3.93 16.84 6.85
CA LEU A 310 -4.22 17.29 8.22
C LEU A 310 -4.40 18.81 8.34
N MET A 311 -3.89 19.60 7.40
CA MET A 311 -4.18 21.05 7.33
C MET A 311 -5.61 21.34 6.84
N THR A 312 -6.28 20.36 6.24
CA THR A 312 -7.66 20.47 5.75
C THR A 312 -8.64 19.77 6.68
N LYS A 313 -9.88 20.25 6.77
CA LYS A 313 -10.95 19.49 7.45
C LYS A 313 -11.25 18.24 6.61
N PRO A 314 -11.38 17.05 7.22
CA PRO A 314 -11.71 15.84 6.49
C PRO A 314 -13.04 16.01 5.74
N ILE A 315 -13.10 15.47 4.52
CA ILE A 315 -14.34 15.43 3.74
C ILE A 315 -15.34 14.64 4.57
N GLN A 316 -16.33 15.33 5.14
CA GLN A 316 -17.49 14.68 5.73
C GLN A 316 -18.33 14.13 4.58
N VAL A 317 -17.96 12.97 4.06
CA VAL A 317 -18.95 12.13 3.40
C VAL A 317 -19.94 11.80 4.51
N PRO A 318 -21.24 12.19 4.41
CA PRO A 318 -22.21 11.86 5.45
C PRO A 318 -22.19 10.35 5.62
N ILE A 319 -21.64 9.92 6.75
CA ILE A 319 -21.72 8.55 7.22
C ILE A 319 -23.23 8.35 7.44
N PRO A 320 -23.88 7.36 6.81
CA PRO A 320 -25.23 6.99 7.20
C PRO A 320 -25.19 6.73 8.70
N THR A 321 -25.88 7.57 9.46
CA THR A 321 -25.98 7.42 10.91
C THR A 321 -26.43 5.99 11.19
N PRO A 322 -25.68 5.20 11.99
CA PRO A 322 -26.21 3.94 12.48
C PRO A 322 -27.48 4.30 13.27
N PRO A 323 -28.63 3.68 13.00
CA PRO A 323 -29.82 3.93 13.81
C PRO A 323 -29.47 3.60 15.27
N ALA A 324 -29.78 4.54 16.16
CA ALA A 324 -29.57 4.38 17.59
C ALA A 324 -30.34 3.15 18.10
N LYS A 325 -29.62 2.31 18.87
CA LYS A 325 -30.08 1.17 19.68
C LYS A 325 -31.38 0.50 19.20
N VAL A 326 -31.24 -0.61 18.50
CA VAL A 326 -32.33 -1.58 18.36
C VAL A 326 -32.11 -2.64 19.45
N GLU A 327 -32.78 -2.48 20.58
CA GLU A 327 -33.22 -3.64 21.36
C GLU A 327 -33.99 -4.56 20.42
N ALA A 328 -33.76 -5.87 20.54
CA ALA A 328 -34.32 -6.87 19.66
C ALA A 328 -35.85 -6.78 19.63
N VAL A 329 -36.39 -6.08 18.64
CA VAL A 329 -37.80 -6.10 18.28
C VAL A 329 -37.87 -6.45 16.81
N ILE A 330 -38.39 -7.64 16.56
CA ILE A 330 -38.81 -8.10 15.24
C ILE A 330 -39.85 -7.08 14.74
N MET A 331 -39.54 -6.33 13.69
CA MET A 331 -40.49 -5.42 13.04
C MET A 331 -40.37 -5.48 11.51
N PRO A 332 -41.48 -5.25 10.81
CA PRO A 332 -41.76 -5.81 9.49
C PRO A 332 -41.05 -5.05 8.37
N ILE A 333 -40.90 -5.73 7.24
CA ILE A 333 -40.33 -5.21 5.99
C ILE A 333 -41.07 -3.92 5.60
N VAL A 334 -40.42 -2.77 5.78
CA VAL A 334 -40.89 -1.48 5.25
C VAL A 334 -40.44 -1.39 3.79
N LYS A 335 -41.41 -1.33 2.87
CA LYS A 335 -41.17 -1.00 1.46
C LYS A 335 -40.68 0.46 1.39
N ILE A 336 -39.43 0.65 0.97
CA ILE A 336 -38.90 1.95 0.58
C ILE A 336 -39.47 2.25 -0.81
N GLU A 337 -40.24 3.33 -0.94
CA GLU A 337 -40.70 3.77 -2.25
C GLU A 337 -39.53 4.36 -3.06
N PRO A 338 -39.38 3.96 -4.34
CA PRO A 338 -38.23 4.31 -5.15
C PRO A 338 -38.26 5.77 -5.63
N ASP A 339 -37.15 6.49 -5.48
CA ASP A 339 -36.91 7.76 -6.17
C ASP A 339 -36.53 7.47 -7.64
N ASN A 340 -37.54 7.48 -8.50
CA ASN A 340 -37.44 7.17 -9.92
C ASN A 340 -36.85 8.30 -10.78
N SER A 341 -36.32 9.38 -10.19
CA SER A 341 -35.89 10.57 -10.94
C SER A 341 -34.50 10.46 -11.61
N ILE A 342 -33.71 9.43 -11.29
CA ILE A 342 -32.31 9.31 -11.76
C ILE A 342 -32.18 8.61 -13.11
N PHE A 343 -33.05 7.63 -13.40
CA PHE A 343 -33.05 6.87 -14.65
C PHE A 343 -34.44 6.93 -15.27
N ASN A 344 -34.57 7.34 -16.54
CA ASN A 344 -35.86 7.32 -17.22
C ASN A 344 -36.21 5.91 -17.72
N ILE A 345 -36.44 4.98 -16.79
CA ILE A 345 -36.65 3.55 -17.08
C ILE A 345 -37.95 3.37 -17.87
N ASN A 346 -39.01 4.10 -17.51
CA ASN A 346 -40.32 4.00 -18.17
C ASN A 346 -40.24 4.37 -19.67
N GLU A 347 -39.43 5.37 -20.02
CA GLU A 347 -39.21 5.74 -21.42
C GLU A 347 -38.45 4.65 -22.19
N LEU A 348 -37.45 4.02 -21.57
CA LEU A 348 -36.70 2.93 -22.19
C LEU A 348 -37.58 1.68 -22.39
N GLU A 349 -38.39 1.33 -21.39
CA GLU A 349 -39.34 0.22 -21.51
C GLU A 349 -40.35 0.46 -22.63
N SER A 350 -40.99 1.63 -22.64
CA SER A 350 -41.94 1.98 -23.69
C SER A 350 -41.30 1.95 -25.08
N TYR A 351 -40.02 2.33 -25.20
CA TYR A 351 -39.30 2.23 -26.46
C TYR A 351 -39.06 0.77 -26.86
N PHE A 352 -38.49 -0.06 -25.98
CA PHE A 352 -38.16 -1.45 -26.32
C PHE A 352 -39.39 -2.33 -26.56
N ASP A 353 -40.51 -2.03 -25.90
CA ASP A 353 -41.80 -2.69 -26.17
C ASP A 353 -42.39 -2.28 -27.53
N SER A 354 -42.00 -1.13 -28.08
CA SER A 354 -42.51 -0.61 -29.35
C SER A 354 -41.74 -1.06 -30.60
N VAL A 355 -40.57 -1.69 -30.43
CA VAL A 355 -39.68 -2.09 -31.54
C VAL A 355 -39.53 -3.59 -31.63
N VAL A 356 -39.38 -4.11 -32.86
CA VAL A 356 -39.05 -5.52 -33.08
C VAL A 356 -37.57 -5.74 -32.80
N LEU A 357 -37.24 -6.48 -31.75
CA LEU A 357 -35.86 -6.71 -31.32
C LEU A 357 -35.20 -7.83 -32.15
N PRO A 358 -34.04 -7.57 -32.79
CA PRO A 358 -33.27 -8.62 -33.46
C PRO A 358 -32.65 -9.57 -32.43
N THR A 359 -32.55 -10.86 -32.74
CA THR A 359 -32.03 -11.87 -31.81
C THR A 359 -30.59 -11.57 -31.35
N GLN A 360 -29.76 -11.05 -32.26
CA GLN A 360 -28.36 -10.73 -31.98
C GLN A 360 -28.00 -9.33 -32.47
N ILE A 361 -27.19 -8.61 -31.69
CA ILE A 361 -26.72 -7.26 -32.01
C ILE A 361 -25.21 -7.17 -31.79
N LYS A 362 -24.50 -6.59 -32.76
CA LYS A 362 -23.09 -6.22 -32.60
C LYS A 362 -22.98 -4.73 -32.26
N LEU A 363 -22.96 -4.42 -30.97
CA LEU A 363 -22.90 -3.04 -30.47
C LEU A 363 -21.63 -2.30 -30.90
N ASN A 364 -20.50 -2.99 -31.00
CA ASN A 364 -19.23 -2.43 -31.48
C ASN A 364 -18.27 -3.54 -31.93
N ALA A 365 -17.05 -3.18 -32.34
CA ALA A 365 -16.04 -4.12 -32.83
C ALA A 365 -15.75 -5.30 -31.87
N TRP A 366 -15.99 -5.13 -30.57
CA TRP A 366 -15.62 -6.07 -29.50
C TRP A 366 -16.80 -6.58 -28.67
N THR A 367 -18.03 -6.15 -28.98
CA THR A 367 -19.22 -6.47 -28.16
C THR A 367 -20.32 -7.03 -29.04
N MET A 368 -20.68 -8.29 -28.79
CA MET A 368 -21.79 -8.99 -29.42
C MET A 368 -22.78 -9.42 -28.33
N ILE A 369 -24.04 -9.04 -28.49
CA ILE A 369 -25.15 -9.49 -27.67
C ILE A 369 -25.82 -10.63 -28.45
N ASN A 370 -25.80 -11.83 -27.86
CA ASN A 370 -26.32 -13.04 -28.49
C ASN A 370 -27.81 -13.28 -28.25
N ASP A 371 -28.39 -12.58 -27.27
CA ASP A 371 -29.81 -12.56 -26.96
C ASP A 371 -30.19 -11.16 -26.49
N THR A 372 -30.68 -10.35 -27.44
CA THR A 372 -31.02 -8.94 -27.21
C THR A 372 -32.14 -8.78 -26.20
N SER A 373 -33.21 -9.58 -26.32
CA SER A 373 -34.38 -9.48 -25.46
C SER A 373 -34.04 -9.86 -24.02
N PHE A 374 -33.26 -10.94 -23.82
CA PHE A 374 -32.79 -11.31 -22.50
C PHE A 374 -31.89 -10.23 -21.88
N CYS A 375 -30.98 -9.67 -22.67
CA CYS A 375 -30.07 -8.62 -22.18
C CYS A 375 -30.83 -7.37 -21.74
N ILE A 376 -31.78 -6.88 -22.55
CA ILE A 376 -32.59 -5.70 -22.23
C ILE A 376 -33.41 -5.94 -20.96
N ASN A 377 -34.12 -7.08 -20.88
CA ASN A 377 -34.94 -7.43 -19.72
C ASN A 377 -34.10 -7.55 -18.44
N ALA A 378 -32.91 -8.15 -18.51
CA ALA A 378 -32.01 -8.27 -17.37
C ALA A 378 -31.53 -6.90 -16.87
N GLU A 379 -31.12 -6.00 -17.77
CA GLU A 379 -30.63 -4.66 -17.40
C GLU A 379 -31.77 -3.78 -16.85
N ILE A 380 -32.97 -3.86 -17.42
CA ILE A 380 -34.17 -3.18 -16.90
C ILE A 380 -34.53 -3.70 -15.51
N ALA A 381 -34.52 -5.02 -15.29
CA ALA A 381 -34.78 -5.62 -13.98
C ALA A 381 -33.73 -5.19 -12.95
N VAL A 382 -32.45 -5.07 -13.35
CA VAL A 382 -31.39 -4.53 -12.51
C VAL A 382 -31.66 -3.06 -12.15
N LEU A 383 -32.09 -2.22 -13.08
CA LEU A 383 -32.39 -0.82 -12.79
C LEU A 383 -33.63 -0.67 -11.88
N LYS A 384 -34.71 -1.42 -12.14
CA LYS A 384 -35.93 -1.41 -11.31
C LYS A 384 -35.68 -1.89 -9.88
N SER A 385 -34.90 -2.96 -9.71
CA SER A 385 -34.56 -3.50 -8.39
C SER A 385 -33.62 -2.61 -7.58
N ASN A 386 -33.03 -1.57 -8.19
CA ASN A 386 -32.06 -0.69 -7.56
C ASN A 386 -32.48 0.79 -7.50
N ALA A 387 -33.76 1.13 -7.75
CA ALA A 387 -34.42 2.38 -7.38
C ALA A 387 -33.57 3.67 -7.53
N GLY A 388 -33.04 3.95 -8.73
CA GLY A 388 -32.26 5.17 -8.98
C GLY A 388 -30.82 5.16 -8.45
N ASN A 389 -30.31 4.02 -7.96
CA ASN A 389 -28.93 3.91 -7.50
C ASN A 389 -27.93 4.20 -8.63
N ARG A 390 -27.22 5.33 -8.54
CA ARG A 390 -26.22 5.80 -9.52
C ARG A 390 -25.10 4.78 -9.81
N ILE A 391 -24.88 3.78 -8.95
CA ILE A 391 -23.93 2.67 -9.22
C ILE A 391 -24.36 1.85 -10.45
N LYS A 392 -25.64 1.83 -10.79
CA LYS A 392 -26.18 1.12 -11.96
C LYS A 392 -26.17 1.95 -13.24
N GLN A 393 -25.50 3.10 -13.26
CA GLN A 393 -25.28 3.91 -14.46
C GLN A 393 -24.76 3.09 -15.66
N PRO A 394 -23.84 2.12 -15.53
CA PRO A 394 -23.38 1.33 -16.68
C PRO A 394 -24.48 0.47 -17.32
N SER A 395 -25.44 -0.03 -16.52
CA SER A 395 -26.61 -0.77 -17.02
C SER A 395 -27.53 0.15 -17.84
N TYR A 396 -27.73 1.37 -17.36
CA TYR A 396 -28.52 2.39 -18.06
C TYR A 396 -27.84 2.85 -19.37
N GLU A 397 -26.53 3.11 -19.33
CA GLU A 397 -25.74 3.47 -20.52
C GLU A 397 -25.72 2.36 -21.57
N ARG A 398 -25.72 1.10 -21.14
CA ARG A 398 -25.84 -0.05 -22.06
C ARG A 398 -27.20 -0.07 -22.75
N LEU A 399 -28.30 0.15 -22.02
CA LEU A 399 -29.62 0.26 -22.62
C LEU A 399 -29.70 1.44 -23.61
N LEU A 400 -29.14 2.60 -23.28
CA LEU A 400 -29.06 3.74 -24.20
C LEU A 400 -28.25 3.39 -25.46
N SER A 401 -27.14 2.67 -25.31
CA SER A 401 -26.31 2.22 -26.45
C SER A 401 -27.07 1.24 -27.36
N ILE A 402 -27.87 0.33 -26.77
CA ILE A 402 -28.73 -0.59 -27.53
C ILE A 402 -29.84 0.19 -28.23
N LYS A 403 -30.51 1.13 -27.54
CA LYS A 403 -31.53 2.00 -28.12
C LYS A 403 -30.97 2.78 -29.32
N GLN A 404 -29.80 3.41 -29.16
CA GLN A 404 -29.14 4.15 -30.23
C GLN A 404 -28.79 3.25 -31.42
N TYR A 405 -28.21 2.07 -31.17
CA TYR A 405 -27.92 1.12 -32.24
C TYR A 405 -29.18 0.74 -33.02
N LEU A 406 -30.30 0.47 -32.33
CA LEU A 406 -31.57 0.13 -32.99
C LEU A 406 -32.11 1.31 -33.79
N ILE A 407 -32.00 2.55 -33.29
CA ILE A 407 -32.36 3.76 -34.05
C ILE A 407 -31.53 3.85 -35.34
N ASP A 408 -30.22 3.58 -35.24
CA ASP A 408 -29.28 3.70 -36.37
C ASP A 408 -29.41 2.56 -37.40
N THR A 409 -30.06 1.45 -37.04
CA THR A 409 -30.10 0.22 -37.86
C THR A 409 -31.52 -0.16 -38.33
N ILE A 410 -32.57 0.32 -37.64
CA ILE A 410 -33.98 -0.06 -37.90
C ILE A 410 -34.81 1.12 -38.44
N ASN A 411 -34.36 2.36 -38.29
CA ASN A 411 -34.84 3.48 -39.12
C ASN A 411 -33.92 3.66 -40.32
#